data_AF-A0A7S2LMB2-F1
#
_entry.id   AF-A0A7S2LMB2-F1
#
_cell.length_a   1.000
_cell.length_b   1.000
_cell.length_c   1.000
_cell.angle_alpha   90.00
_cell.angle_beta   90.00
_cell.angle_gamma   90.00
#
_symmetry.space_group_name_H-M   'P 1'
#
loop_
_entity.id
_entity.type
_entity.pdbx_description
1 polymer ?
#
loop_
_entity_poly.entity_id
_entity_poly.type
_entity_poly.pdbx_seq_one_letter_code
_entity_poly.pdbx_strand_id
1 'polypeptide(L)'
;MPPVTCEWNFYIASDDSSKLYLSSNDDPANKNLVASVDGWTFKKQWKKYGEAQKGTVSLVQGELYYPEAIHKEGGGDDNLAVGWECLEHDIALQVISAEYTTVSIGADVSLE
;
A
#
# COMPACT_ATOMS: atom_id res chain seq x y z
N MET A 1 1.44 10.46 1.78
CA MET A 1 1.22 11.66 0.96
C MET A 1 1.83 11.45 -0.41
N PRO A 2 1.01 11.40 -1.48
CA PRO A 2 1.52 11.31 -2.83
C PRO A 2 2.22 12.62 -3.24
N PRO A 3 3.33 12.56 -4.01
CA PRO A 3 4.01 13.75 -4.50
C PRO A 3 3.27 14.47 -5.62
N VAL A 4 2.33 13.80 -6.29
CA VAL A 4 1.55 14.31 -7.42
C VAL A 4 0.12 13.77 -7.38
N THR A 5 -0.82 14.53 -7.92
CA THR A 5 -2.18 14.05 -8.18
C THR A 5 -2.16 13.13 -9.39
N CYS A 6 -2.59 11.88 -9.21
CA CYS A 6 -2.50 10.85 -10.25
C CYS A 6 -3.41 9.65 -9.94
N GLU A 7 -3.70 8.85 -10.97
CA GLU A 7 -4.16 7.47 -10.83
C GLU A 7 -2.98 6.56 -10.45
N TRP A 8 -2.82 6.29 -9.16
CA TRP A 8 -1.71 5.48 -8.65
C TRP A 8 -2.07 4.00 -8.73
N ASN A 9 -1.18 3.19 -9.31
CA ASN A 9 -1.29 1.73 -9.24
C ASN A 9 -0.52 1.23 -8.01
N PHE A 10 -1.22 0.59 -7.09
CA PHE A 10 -0.68 -0.05 -5.89
C PHE A 10 -0.45 -1.53 -6.12
N TYR A 11 0.64 -2.05 -5.56
CA TYR A 11 1.05 -3.44 -5.67
C TYR A 11 1.40 -4.05 -4.32
N ILE A 12 1.18 -5.34 -4.16
CA ILE A 12 1.64 -6.10 -2.98
C ILE A 12 2.39 -7.37 -3.38
N ALA A 13 3.51 -7.60 -2.70
CA ALA A 13 4.29 -8.84 -2.77
C ALA A 13 4.52 -9.32 -1.34
N SER A 14 4.25 -10.59 -1.08
CA SER A 14 4.50 -11.21 0.21
C SER A 14 4.83 -12.68 0.08
N ASP A 15 5.43 -13.24 1.11
CA ASP A 15 5.54 -14.68 1.38
C ASP A 15 5.20 -14.82 2.85
N ASP A 16 4.14 -15.51 3.30
CA ASP A 16 3.05 -16.11 2.51
C ASP A 16 1.97 -15.05 2.13
N SER A 17 0.70 -15.26 2.51
CA SER A 17 -0.45 -14.58 1.93
C SER A 17 -0.66 -13.18 2.51
N SER A 18 -1.11 -12.24 1.68
CA SER A 18 -1.37 -10.87 2.12
C SER A 18 -2.56 -10.20 1.45
N LYS A 19 -3.03 -9.13 2.09
CA LYS A 19 -4.04 -8.21 1.58
C LYS A 19 -3.58 -6.79 1.81
N LEU A 20 -3.75 -5.95 0.80
CA LEU A 20 -3.52 -4.52 0.85
C LEU A 20 -4.85 -3.79 0.82
N TYR A 21 -5.10 -2.98 1.83
CA TYR A 21 -6.22 -2.07 1.91
C TYR A 21 -5.71 -0.64 1.78
N LEU A 22 -6.49 0.20 1.11
CA LEU A 22 -6.28 1.64 1.04
C LEU A 22 -7.60 2.36 1.27
N SER A 23 -7.57 3.35 2.15
CA SER A 23 -8.70 4.25 2.38
C SER A 23 -8.80 5.33 1.32
N SER A 24 -10.01 5.82 1.08
CA SER A 24 -10.27 6.99 0.24
C SER A 24 -9.84 8.32 0.90
N ASN A 25 -9.45 8.28 2.18
CA ASN A 25 -8.96 9.41 2.97
C ASN A 25 -8.06 8.88 4.11
N ASP A 26 -7.78 9.71 5.11
CA ASP A 26 -6.95 9.37 6.27
C ASP A 26 -7.68 8.54 7.34
N ASP A 27 -8.98 8.31 7.19
CA ASP A 27 -9.80 7.52 8.12
C ASP A 27 -9.73 6.02 7.75
N PRO A 28 -9.22 5.14 8.64
CA PRO A 28 -9.16 3.71 8.40
C PRO A 28 -10.53 3.03 8.20
N ALA A 29 -11.63 3.66 8.61
CA ALA A 29 -12.99 3.14 8.39
C ALA A 29 -13.39 3.08 6.91
N ASN A 30 -12.76 3.89 6.05
CA ASN A 30 -13.08 3.97 4.62
C ASN A 30 -12.17 3.10 3.73
N LYS A 31 -11.42 2.16 4.33
CA LYS A 31 -10.48 1.29 3.60
C LYS A 31 -11.19 0.26 2.72
N ASN A 32 -10.68 0.11 1.50
CA ASN A 32 -11.11 -0.90 0.53
C ASN A 32 -9.94 -1.81 0.18
N LEU A 33 -10.21 -3.08 -0.12
CA LEU A 33 -9.18 -4.01 -0.61
C LEU A 33 -8.76 -3.58 -2.03
N VAL A 34 -7.46 -3.38 -2.24
CA VAL A 34 -6.92 -2.94 -3.54
C VAL A 34 -5.97 -3.95 -4.17
N ALA A 35 -5.32 -4.82 -3.39
CA ALA A 35 -4.45 -5.87 -3.92
C ALA A 35 -4.33 -7.04 -2.93
N SER A 36 -3.93 -8.21 -3.41
CA SER A 36 -3.77 -9.42 -2.59
C SER A 36 -2.77 -10.41 -3.19
N VAL A 37 -2.23 -11.26 -2.31
CA VAL A 37 -1.42 -12.44 -2.64
C VAL A 37 -2.02 -13.63 -1.88
N ASP A 38 -2.48 -14.65 -2.60
CA ASP A 38 -3.10 -15.86 -2.03
C ASP A 38 -2.09 -17.04 -1.87
N GLY A 39 -0.80 -16.74 -1.82
CA GLY A 39 0.28 -17.72 -1.65
C GLY A 39 1.56 -16.98 -1.29
N TRP A 40 2.64 -17.19 -2.02
CA TRP A 40 3.92 -16.49 -1.77
C TRP A 40 4.50 -15.88 -3.05
N THR A 41 5.44 -14.96 -2.90
CA THR A 41 6.16 -14.27 -3.98
C THR A 41 7.60 -14.07 -3.57
N PHE A 42 8.51 -13.97 -4.54
CA PHE A 42 9.83 -13.42 -4.23
C PHE A 42 9.69 -11.94 -3.83
N LYS A 43 10.68 -11.42 -3.11
CA LYS A 43 10.75 -10.00 -2.73
C LYS A 43 10.51 -9.11 -3.95
N LYS A 44 9.51 -8.23 -3.86
CA LYS A 44 9.13 -7.28 -4.92
C LYS A 44 8.69 -7.94 -6.25
N GLN A 45 8.19 -9.17 -6.22
CA GLN A 45 7.64 -9.84 -7.40
C GLN A 45 6.16 -9.45 -7.58
N TRP A 46 5.95 -8.28 -8.19
CA TRP A 46 4.65 -7.61 -8.28
C TRP A 46 3.64 -8.23 -9.28
N LYS A 47 4.06 -9.21 -10.08
CA LYS A 47 3.30 -9.69 -11.25
C LYS A 47 3.05 -11.21 -11.28
N LYS A 48 3.32 -11.93 -10.19
CA LYS A 48 3.12 -13.40 -10.10
C LYS A 48 1.65 -13.80 -10.17
N TYR A 49 0.75 -13.04 -9.54
CA TYR A 49 -0.70 -13.28 -9.52
C TYR A 49 -1.49 -12.29 -10.39
N GLY A 50 -0.82 -11.64 -11.35
CA GLY A 50 -1.47 -10.74 -12.32
C GLY A 50 -2.23 -9.58 -11.65
N GLU A 51 -3.42 -9.27 -12.16
CA GLU A 51 -4.26 -8.17 -11.68
C GLU A 51 -4.68 -8.31 -10.21
N ALA A 52 -4.65 -9.51 -9.62
CA ALA A 52 -4.96 -9.67 -8.20
C ALA A 52 -3.95 -8.97 -7.28
N GLN A 53 -2.70 -8.77 -7.74
CA GLN A 53 -1.67 -8.03 -6.99
C GLN A 53 -1.69 -6.53 -7.25
N LYS A 54 -2.68 -6.00 -7.97
CA LYS A 54 -2.70 -4.61 -8.41
C LYS A 54 -4.08 -3.97 -8.19
N GLY A 55 -4.08 -2.75 -7.68
CA GLY A 55 -5.27 -1.90 -7.64
C GLY A 55 -4.93 -0.46 -7.98
N THR A 56 -5.82 0.21 -8.71
CA THR A 56 -5.65 1.62 -9.06
C THR A 56 -6.49 2.50 -8.14
N VAL A 57 -5.90 3.56 -7.60
CA VAL A 57 -6.58 4.53 -6.73
C VAL A 57 -6.15 5.94 -7.09
N SER A 58 -7.13 6.82 -7.30
CA SER A 58 -6.91 8.26 -7.50
C SER A 58 -6.44 8.88 -6.19
N LEU A 59 -5.23 9.44 -6.17
CA LEU A 59 -4.73 10.21 -5.04
C LEU A 59 -4.47 11.66 -5.44
N VAL A 60 -4.69 12.56 -4.49
CA VAL A 60 -4.43 14.00 -4.63
C VAL A 60 -3.12 14.36 -3.94
N GLN A 61 -2.28 15.14 -4.60
CA GLN A 61 -0.99 15.59 -4.07
C GLN A 61 -1.14 16.18 -2.66
N GLY A 62 -0.28 15.73 -1.74
CA GLY A 62 -0.22 16.27 -0.37
C GLY A 62 -1.31 15.76 0.59
N GLU A 63 -2.35 15.08 0.09
CA GLU A 63 -3.41 14.52 0.94
C GLU A 63 -2.94 13.26 1.69
N LEU A 64 -3.60 13.01 2.82
CA LEU A 64 -3.37 11.82 3.65
C LEU A 64 -4.36 10.72 3.29
N TYR A 65 -3.82 9.50 3.24
CA TYR A 65 -4.57 8.28 2.97
C TYR A 65 -4.08 7.20 3.94
N TYR A 66 -4.99 6.37 4.43
CA TYR A 66 -4.65 5.25 5.31
C TYR A 66 -4.41 3.96 4.52
N PRO A 67 -3.16 3.45 4.46
CA PRO A 67 -2.86 2.10 3.98
C PRO A 67 -2.83 1.07 5.12
N GLU A 68 -3.26 -0.15 4.85
CA GLU A 68 -3.09 -1.31 5.74
C GLU A 68 -2.69 -2.55 4.94
N ALA A 69 -1.55 -3.15 5.29
CA ALA A 69 -1.15 -4.44 4.76
C ALA A 69 -1.31 -5.50 5.85
N ILE A 70 -2.16 -6.49 5.59
CA ILE A 70 -2.32 -7.65 6.46
C ILE A 70 -1.58 -8.81 5.82
N HIS A 71 -0.72 -9.47 6.60
CA HIS A 71 0.13 -10.56 6.14
C HIS A 71 0.02 -11.74 7.10
N LYS A 72 -0.10 -12.93 6.53
CA LYS A 72 -0.15 -14.19 7.26
C LYS A 72 0.94 -15.10 6.74
N GLU A 73 1.89 -15.37 7.62
CA GLU A 73 2.93 -16.38 7.41
C GLU A 73 2.41 -17.78 7.65
N GLY A 74 2.77 -18.71 6.76
CA GLY A 74 2.65 -20.15 6.93
C GLY A 74 3.99 -20.76 7.31
N GLY A 75 5.05 -20.45 6.56
CA GLY A 75 6.44 -20.73 6.93
C GLY A 75 7.41 -20.71 5.75
N GLY A 76 8.70 -20.48 6.02
CA GLY A 76 9.71 -20.33 4.98
C GLY A 76 10.50 -19.04 5.19
N ASP A 77 10.78 -18.33 4.10
CA ASP A 77 11.38 -17.00 4.15
C ASP A 77 10.28 -15.94 4.21
N ASP A 78 10.44 -14.95 5.09
CA ASP A 78 9.42 -13.91 5.25
C ASP A 78 9.65 -12.73 4.29
N ASN A 79 8.59 -12.25 3.63
CA ASN A 79 8.62 -10.90 3.06
C ASN A 79 7.23 -10.24 2.96
N LEU A 80 7.25 -8.92 3.03
CA LEU A 80 6.12 -8.06 2.72
C LEU A 80 6.65 -6.76 2.09
N ALA A 81 6.12 -6.40 0.94
CA ALA A 81 6.44 -5.16 0.27
C ALA A 81 5.18 -4.57 -0.37
N VAL A 82 5.02 -3.25 -0.22
CA VAL A 82 3.99 -2.49 -0.92
C VAL A 82 4.68 -1.57 -1.92
N GLY A 83 4.31 -1.72 -3.18
CA GLY A 83 4.82 -0.93 -4.29
C GLY A 83 3.76 0.01 -4.83
N TRP A 84 4.20 1.06 -5.49
CA TRP A 84 3.32 1.97 -6.23
C TRP A 84 4.01 2.54 -7.46
N GLU A 85 3.23 2.95 -8.45
CA GLU A 85 3.69 3.71 -9.62
C GLU A 85 2.61 4.69 -10.06
N CYS A 86 3.03 5.76 -10.73
CA CYS A 86 2.13 6.70 -11.41
C CYS A 86 2.68 6.92 -12.81
N LEU A 87 1.99 6.35 -13.80
CA LEU A 87 2.45 6.36 -15.20
C LEU A 87 2.33 7.76 -15.84
N GLU A 88 1.33 8.54 -15.43
CA GLU A 88 1.10 9.90 -15.95
C GLU A 88 2.27 10.85 -15.64
N HIS A 89 2.97 10.63 -14.53
CA HIS A 89 4.09 11.46 -14.07
C HIS A 89 5.45 10.74 -14.16
N ASP A 90 5.53 9.67 -14.96
CA ASP A 90 6.74 8.86 -15.15
C ASP A 90 7.38 8.33 -13.84
N ILE A 91 6.56 8.15 -12.79
CA ILE A 91 7.02 7.58 -11.53
C ILE A 91 7.01 6.07 -11.66
N ALA A 92 8.20 5.49 -11.84
CA ALA A 92 8.39 4.05 -11.96
C ALA A 92 7.99 3.28 -10.69
N LEU A 93 7.59 2.03 -10.88
CA LEU A 93 7.26 1.11 -9.79
C LEU A 93 8.38 0.99 -8.76
N GLN A 94 8.10 1.47 -7.56
CA GLN A 94 9.01 1.46 -6.43
C GLN A 94 8.28 1.11 -5.14
N VAL A 95 9.03 0.69 -4.12
CA VAL A 95 8.48 0.55 -2.76
C VAL A 95 8.11 1.94 -2.25
N ILE A 96 6.98 2.06 -1.56
CA ILE A 96 6.59 3.32 -0.91
C ILE A 96 7.63 3.64 0.17
N SER A 97 8.44 4.67 -0.07
CA SER A 97 9.48 5.11 0.86
C SER A 97 8.88 5.91 2.02
N ALA A 98 9.66 6.02 3.11
CA ALA A 98 9.25 6.76 4.31
C ALA A 98 9.01 8.26 4.05
N GLU A 99 9.57 8.83 2.98
CA GLU A 99 9.34 10.24 2.62
C GLU A 99 7.89 10.51 2.18
N TYR A 100 7.16 9.47 1.79
CA TYR A 100 5.75 9.54 1.41
C TYR A 100 4.82 9.04 2.51
N THR A 101 5.33 8.69 3.69
CA THR A 101 4.53 8.24 4.84
C THR A 101 4.69 9.15 6.04
N THR A 102 3.70 9.14 6.91
CA THR A 102 3.77 9.81 8.21
C THR A 102 3.11 8.92 9.25
N VAL A 103 3.56 9.02 10.49
CA VAL A 103 2.93 8.36 11.63
C VAL A 103 2.05 9.38 12.33
N SER A 104 0.74 9.20 12.25
CA SER A 104 -0.19 9.92 13.11
C SER A 104 -0.31 9.19 14.44
N ILE A 105 0.31 9.74 15.48
CA ILE A 105 -0.04 9.43 16.85
C ILE A 105 -1.26 10.28 17.19
N GLY A 106 -2.37 9.64 17.58
CA GLY A 106 -3.59 10.35 17.99
C GLY A 106 -3.25 11.41 19.01
N ALA A 107 -3.81 12.61 18.85
CA ALA A 107 -3.57 13.72 19.75
C ALA A 107 -3.72 13.25 21.20
N ASP A 108 -2.66 13.47 21.99
CA ASP A 108 -2.65 13.23 23.42
C ASP A 108 -3.89 13.93 24.00
N VAL A 109 -4.71 13.17 24.72
CA VAL A 109 -5.87 13.71 25.41
C VAL A 109 -5.32 14.76 26.36
N SER A 110 -5.63 16.03 26.10
CA SER A 110 -5.26 17.10 27.01
C SER A 110 -5.90 16.77 28.36
N LEU A 111 -5.08 16.42 29.34
CA LEU A 111 -5.50 16.34 30.73
C LEU A 111 -5.83 17.77 31.17
N GLU A 112 -7.12 18.08 31.31
CA GLU A 112 -7.58 19.17 32.18
C GLU A 112 -7.44 18.78 33.65
#